data_AF-A0A9D6WH40-F1
#
_entry.id   AF-A0A9D6WH40-F1
#
_cell.length_a   1.000
_cell.length_b   1.000
_cell.length_c   1.000
_cell.angle_alpha   90.00
_cell.angle_beta   90.00
_cell.angle_gamma   90.00
#
_symmetry.space_group_name_H-M   'P 1'
#
loop_
_entity.id
_entity.type
_entity.pdbx_description
1 polymer ?
#
loop_
_entity_poly.entity_id
_entity_poly.type
_entity_poly.pdbx_seq_one_letter_code
_entity_poly.pdbx_strand_id
1 'polypeptide(L)'
;MNASTLAAKIAVMLAMQDEMNARVDRDWIERGRAWYRAVWIECAELMDHYGGWKWWKKTSGDREQAVLEIVDIWHFGLSMRIDAVRDFEAAAARIAGEWLAPMPSRGFLADVEALAAAALERRFLVGAIPTLLAALDRGFEDLYRAYVGKNVLNVFRQDYGYKDGTYVKTWAGREDNEHLVEILAALDSEAPGYRERVYAALAQRYQQITQQTQQ
;
A
#
# COMPACT_ATOMS: atom_id res chain seq x y z
N MET A 1 16.54 -12.49 3.58
CA MET A 1 15.37 -12.93 4.37
C MET A 1 15.07 -14.39 4.04
N ASN A 2 14.80 -15.25 5.02
CA ASN A 2 14.39 -16.63 4.73
C ASN A 2 12.88 -16.70 4.45
N ALA A 3 12.41 -17.76 3.77
CA ALA A 3 11.01 -17.89 3.33
C ALA A 3 10.01 -17.90 4.49
N SER A 4 10.40 -18.44 5.66
CA SER A 4 9.54 -18.50 6.85
C SER A 4 9.28 -17.11 7.44
N THR A 5 10.31 -16.27 7.57
CA THR A 5 10.16 -14.88 8.04
C THR A 5 9.33 -14.04 7.08
N LEU A 6 9.49 -14.24 5.77
CA LEU A 6 8.70 -13.59 4.73
C LEU A 6 7.21 -13.94 4.86
N ALA A 7 6.89 -15.24 4.94
CA ALA A 7 5.52 -15.71 5.10
C ALA A 7 4.87 -15.18 6.39
N ALA A 8 5.59 -15.21 7.53
CA ALA A 8 5.08 -14.68 8.79
C ALA A 8 4.70 -13.20 8.70
N LYS A 9 5.55 -12.36 8.08
CA LYS A 9 5.23 -10.94 7.86
C LYS A 9 4.04 -10.75 6.91
N ILE A 10 3.91 -11.57 5.86
CA ILE A 10 2.75 -11.53 4.96
C ILE A 10 1.46 -11.95 5.69
N ALA A 11 1.50 -12.95 6.57
CA ALA A 11 0.34 -13.37 7.36
C ALA A 11 -0.16 -12.23 8.26
N VAL A 12 0.76 -11.49 8.89
CA VAL A 12 0.43 -10.26 9.63
C VAL A 12 -0.24 -9.23 8.73
N MET A 13 0.31 -8.97 7.54
CA MET A 13 -0.28 -8.03 6.59
C MET A 13 -1.69 -8.45 6.14
N LEU A 14 -1.92 -9.73 5.87
CA LEU A 14 -3.23 -10.27 5.51
C LEU A 14 -4.27 -10.06 6.62
N ALA A 15 -3.90 -10.33 7.88
CA ALA A 15 -4.78 -10.10 9.02
C ALA A 15 -5.12 -8.59 9.16
N MET A 16 -4.14 -7.71 9.00
CA MET A 16 -4.35 -6.26 9.00
C MET A 16 -5.23 -5.79 7.83
N GLN A 17 -5.12 -6.45 6.66
CA GLN A 17 -5.94 -6.13 5.50
C GLN A 17 -7.40 -6.55 5.70
N ASP A 18 -7.65 -7.73 6.27
CA ASP A 18 -9.01 -8.19 6.59
C ASP A 18 -9.68 -7.24 7.61
N GLU A 19 -8.95 -6.84 8.66
CA GLU A 19 -9.43 -5.86 9.65
C GLU A 19 -9.80 -4.53 8.98
N MET A 20 -8.90 -3.99 8.16
CA MET A 20 -9.12 -2.73 7.44
C MET A 20 -10.32 -2.82 6.48
N ASN A 21 -10.42 -3.91 5.70
CA ASN A 21 -11.53 -4.12 4.77
C ASN A 21 -12.87 -4.22 5.51
N ALA A 22 -12.91 -4.98 6.62
CA ALA A 22 -14.11 -5.12 7.46
C ALA A 22 -14.55 -3.80 8.11
N ARG A 23 -13.59 -2.89 8.40
CA ARG A 23 -13.89 -1.54 8.90
C ARG A 23 -14.61 -0.68 7.85
N VAL A 24 -14.18 -0.78 6.59
CA VAL A 24 -14.82 -0.06 5.47
C VAL A 24 -16.17 -0.66 5.12
N ASP A 25 -16.24 -2.00 5.06
CA ASP A 25 -17.39 -2.76 4.63
C ASP A 25 -17.42 -4.13 5.33
N ARG A 26 -18.39 -4.31 6.25
CA ARG A 26 -18.44 -5.50 7.11
C ARG A 26 -18.55 -6.83 6.33
N ASP A 27 -19.25 -6.81 5.20
CA ASP A 27 -19.52 -8.00 4.37
C ASP A 27 -18.65 -8.02 3.10
N TRP A 28 -17.45 -7.43 3.16
CA TRP A 28 -16.63 -7.17 1.97
C TRP A 28 -16.27 -8.43 1.16
N ILE A 29 -16.11 -9.58 1.81
CA ILE A 29 -15.83 -10.87 1.16
C ILE A 29 -17.03 -11.31 0.31
N GLU A 30 -18.23 -11.29 0.88
CA GLU A 30 -19.46 -11.73 0.20
C GLU A 30 -19.84 -10.81 -0.97
N ARG A 31 -19.52 -9.52 -0.83
CA ARG A 31 -19.79 -8.51 -1.86
C ARG A 31 -18.90 -8.61 -3.08
N GLY A 32 -17.88 -9.48 -3.08
CA GLY A 32 -17.05 -9.77 -4.24
C GLY A 32 -16.48 -8.50 -4.88
N ARG A 33 -15.94 -7.59 -4.03
CA ARG A 33 -15.48 -6.26 -4.47
C ARG A 33 -14.48 -6.39 -5.61
N ALA A 34 -14.57 -5.47 -6.56
CA ALA A 34 -13.73 -5.45 -7.75
C ALA A 34 -12.32 -4.89 -7.45
N TRP A 35 -11.58 -5.52 -6.54
CA TRP A 35 -10.24 -5.12 -6.10
C TRP A 35 -9.26 -4.93 -7.27
N TYR A 36 -9.42 -5.74 -8.32
CA TYR A 36 -8.66 -5.62 -9.55
C TYR A 36 -8.75 -4.23 -10.21
N ARG A 37 -9.87 -3.51 -10.01
CA ARG A 37 -10.03 -2.13 -10.48
C ARG A 37 -9.12 -1.16 -9.74
N ALA A 38 -9.04 -1.32 -8.43
CA ALA A 38 -8.15 -0.51 -7.62
C ALA A 38 -6.69 -0.80 -8.02
N VAL A 39 -6.30 -2.08 -8.11
CA VAL A 39 -4.94 -2.47 -8.54
C VAL A 39 -4.50 -1.81 -9.85
N TRP A 40 -5.32 -1.83 -10.91
CA TRP A 40 -4.89 -1.22 -12.18
C TRP A 40 -4.92 0.31 -12.15
N ILE A 41 -5.80 0.93 -11.34
CA ILE A 41 -5.77 2.38 -11.12
C ILE A 41 -4.46 2.77 -10.43
N GLU A 42 -4.07 2.07 -9.36
CA GLU A 42 -2.80 2.33 -8.67
C GLU A 42 -1.58 2.04 -9.56
N CYS A 43 -1.69 1.12 -10.53
CA CYS A 43 -0.65 0.97 -11.55
C CYS A 43 -0.48 2.24 -12.41
N ALA A 44 -1.59 2.92 -12.73
CA ALA A 44 -1.52 4.18 -13.47
C ALA A 44 -0.93 5.32 -12.61
N GLU A 45 -1.31 5.40 -11.32
CA GLU A 45 -0.72 6.36 -10.37
C GLU A 45 0.78 6.12 -10.18
N LEU A 46 1.20 4.85 -10.06
CA LEU A 46 2.60 4.43 -10.01
C LEU A 46 3.41 4.91 -11.24
N MET A 47 2.86 4.76 -12.45
CA MET A 47 3.52 5.27 -13.66
C MET A 47 3.65 6.79 -13.64
N ASP A 48 2.66 7.51 -13.10
CA ASP A 48 2.71 8.97 -13.03
C ASP A 48 3.76 9.46 -12.05
N HIS A 49 3.86 8.82 -10.88
CA HIS A 49 4.89 9.11 -9.88
C HIS A 49 6.29 8.67 -10.31
N TYR A 50 6.44 7.59 -11.07
CA TYR A 50 7.74 7.22 -11.64
C TYR A 50 8.24 8.25 -12.66
N GLY A 51 7.35 8.73 -13.52
CA GLY A 51 7.61 9.78 -14.49
C GLY A 51 8.46 9.33 -15.71
N GLY A 52 8.83 10.30 -16.55
CA GLY A 52 9.71 10.10 -17.71
C GLY A 52 9.03 9.54 -18.96
N TRP A 53 7.75 9.15 -18.88
CA TRP A 53 7.02 8.53 -19.99
C TRP A 53 6.18 9.51 -20.83
N LYS A 54 5.77 10.67 -20.25
CA LYS A 54 4.97 11.68 -20.96
C LYS A 54 5.84 12.43 -21.96
N TRP A 55 5.73 12.10 -23.25
CA TRP A 55 6.49 12.77 -24.32
C TRP A 55 6.02 14.21 -24.60
N TRP A 56 4.83 14.58 -24.13
CA TRP A 56 4.23 15.90 -24.37
C TRP A 56 4.37 16.90 -23.21
N LYS A 57 4.93 16.48 -22.06
CA LYS A 57 5.13 17.35 -20.88
C LYS A 57 6.31 16.85 -20.06
N LYS A 58 7.17 17.78 -19.59
CA LYS A 58 8.22 17.46 -18.62
C LYS A 58 7.59 17.00 -17.30
N THR A 59 8.00 15.81 -16.85
CA THR A 59 7.64 15.23 -15.56
C THR A 59 8.89 15.04 -14.70
N SER A 60 8.79 15.30 -13.41
CA SER A 60 9.76 14.85 -12.40
C SER A 60 9.15 13.67 -11.66
N GLY A 61 9.90 12.56 -11.57
CA GLY A 61 9.46 11.43 -10.76
C GLY A 61 9.63 11.71 -9.27
N ASP A 62 8.76 11.12 -8.47
CA ASP A 62 8.85 11.04 -7.01
C ASP A 62 8.93 9.57 -6.61
N ARG A 63 10.15 9.14 -6.21
CA ARG A 63 10.41 7.74 -5.88
C ARG A 63 9.67 7.30 -4.62
N GLU A 64 9.50 8.17 -3.63
CA GLU A 64 8.82 7.79 -2.39
C GLU A 64 7.32 7.62 -2.63
N GLN A 65 6.72 8.49 -3.44
CA GLN A 65 5.32 8.30 -3.87
C GLN A 65 5.15 7.04 -4.73
N ALA A 66 6.09 6.77 -5.66
CA ALA A 66 6.06 5.53 -6.43
C ALA A 66 6.11 4.28 -5.52
N VAL A 67 6.87 4.30 -4.43
CA VAL A 67 6.87 3.21 -3.44
C VAL A 67 5.51 3.10 -2.73
N LEU A 68 4.88 4.22 -2.39
CA LEU A 68 3.54 4.22 -1.80
C LEU A 68 2.47 3.66 -2.75
N GLU A 69 2.57 3.91 -4.06
CA GLU A 69 1.64 3.30 -5.01
C GLU A 69 1.86 1.79 -5.15
N ILE A 70 3.10 1.30 -5.06
CA ILE A 70 3.35 -0.16 -4.95
C ILE A 70 2.73 -0.72 -3.67
N VAL A 71 2.73 0.04 -2.57
CA VAL A 71 2.09 -0.36 -1.31
C VAL A 71 0.56 -0.38 -1.44
N ASP A 72 -0.05 0.56 -2.16
CA ASP A 72 -1.50 0.58 -2.40
C ASP A 72 -1.94 -0.57 -3.31
N ILE A 73 -1.17 -0.83 -4.39
CA ILE A 73 -1.27 -2.05 -5.19
C ILE A 73 -1.21 -3.30 -4.30
N TRP A 74 -0.29 -3.35 -3.34
CA TRP A 74 -0.14 -4.47 -2.43
C TRP A 74 -1.36 -4.66 -1.52
N HIS A 75 -1.94 -3.59 -0.96
CA HIS A 75 -3.17 -3.67 -0.14
C HIS A 75 -4.33 -4.33 -0.92
N PHE A 76 -4.57 -3.86 -2.14
CA PHE A 76 -5.64 -4.39 -2.99
C PHE A 76 -5.31 -5.79 -3.49
N GLY A 77 -4.03 -6.07 -3.79
CA GLY A 77 -3.54 -7.39 -4.13
C GLY A 77 -3.74 -8.42 -3.00
N LEU A 78 -3.43 -8.07 -1.75
CA LEU A 78 -3.71 -8.90 -0.58
C LEU A 78 -5.21 -9.10 -0.38
N SER A 79 -6.02 -8.07 -0.60
CA SER A 79 -7.49 -8.19 -0.54
C SER A 79 -8.04 -9.20 -1.56
N MET A 80 -7.39 -9.35 -2.72
CA MET A 80 -7.73 -10.39 -3.71
C MET A 80 -7.33 -11.81 -3.26
N ARG A 81 -6.45 -11.95 -2.27
CA ARG A 81 -5.90 -13.24 -1.81
C ARG A 81 -6.55 -13.78 -0.54
N ILE A 82 -7.39 -12.98 0.11
CA ILE A 82 -8.16 -13.37 1.29
C ILE A 82 -9.49 -13.96 0.82
N ASP A 83 -9.82 -15.14 1.34
CA ASP A 83 -11.09 -15.81 1.11
C ASP A 83 -11.89 -15.92 2.43
N ALA A 84 -13.09 -16.51 2.34
CA ALA A 84 -13.97 -16.68 3.49
C ALA A 84 -13.38 -17.60 4.59
N VAL A 85 -12.42 -18.48 4.25
CA VAL A 85 -11.77 -19.39 5.20
C VAL A 85 -10.79 -18.61 6.09
N ARG A 86 -10.19 -17.53 5.59
CA ARG A 86 -9.22 -16.68 6.31
C ARG A 86 -8.01 -17.48 6.84
N ASP A 87 -7.58 -18.48 6.09
CA ASP A 87 -6.32 -19.18 6.36
C ASP A 87 -5.13 -18.31 5.90
N PHE A 88 -4.79 -17.33 6.74
CA PHE A 88 -3.75 -16.35 6.44
C PHE A 88 -2.36 -16.99 6.35
N GLU A 89 -2.09 -18.07 7.08
CA GLU A 89 -0.82 -18.79 7.00
C GLU A 89 -0.67 -19.48 5.65
N ALA A 90 -1.69 -20.22 5.20
CA ALA A 90 -1.65 -20.86 3.89
C ALA A 90 -1.61 -19.84 2.73
N ALA A 91 -2.37 -18.75 2.84
CA ALA A 91 -2.32 -17.67 1.87
C ALA A 91 -0.93 -17.00 1.82
N ALA A 92 -0.35 -16.71 2.99
CA ALA A 92 0.98 -16.13 3.09
C ALA A 92 2.07 -17.03 2.52
N ALA A 93 2.01 -18.35 2.77
CA ALA A 93 2.96 -19.30 2.20
C ALA A 93 2.94 -19.29 0.67
N ARG A 94 1.75 -19.23 0.05
CA ARG A 94 1.60 -19.12 -1.41
C ARG A 94 2.19 -17.81 -1.94
N ILE A 95 1.82 -16.69 -1.33
CA ILE A 95 2.31 -15.35 -1.73
C ILE A 95 3.84 -15.27 -1.56
N ALA A 96 4.39 -15.81 -0.46
CA ALA A 96 5.84 -15.87 -0.25
C ALA A 96 6.55 -16.69 -1.34
N GLY A 97 5.96 -17.81 -1.76
CA GLY A 97 6.47 -18.61 -2.88
C GLY A 97 6.51 -17.82 -4.19
N GLU A 98 5.43 -17.11 -4.51
CA GLU A 98 5.36 -16.24 -5.70
C GLU A 98 6.35 -15.07 -5.62
N TRP A 99 6.53 -14.47 -4.43
CA TRP A 99 7.50 -13.40 -4.19
C TRP A 99 8.94 -13.85 -4.43
N LEU A 100 9.28 -15.08 -4.01
CA LEU A 100 10.62 -15.65 -4.19
C LEU A 100 10.89 -16.08 -5.64
N ALA A 101 9.90 -16.00 -6.52
CA ALA A 101 10.01 -16.21 -7.96
C ALA A 101 9.71 -14.90 -8.73
N PRO A 102 10.56 -13.86 -8.59
CA PRO A 102 10.33 -12.57 -9.23
C PRO A 102 10.28 -12.73 -10.75
N MET A 103 9.43 -11.93 -11.41
CA MET A 103 9.38 -11.92 -12.86
C MET A 103 10.64 -11.25 -13.44
N PRO A 104 11.18 -11.73 -14.58
CA PRO A 104 12.27 -11.03 -15.26
C PRO A 104 11.84 -9.63 -15.69
N SER A 105 12.61 -8.62 -15.30
CA SER A 105 12.31 -7.22 -15.66
C SER A 105 12.45 -7.00 -17.17
N ARG A 106 11.51 -6.24 -17.73
CA ARG A 106 11.55 -5.72 -19.11
C ARG A 106 11.70 -4.20 -19.15
N GLY A 107 11.97 -3.59 -18.00
CA GLY A 107 11.95 -2.14 -17.79
C GLY A 107 10.73 -1.74 -16.97
N PHE A 108 10.90 -0.73 -16.11
CA PHE A 108 9.93 -0.38 -15.08
C PHE A 108 8.49 -0.23 -15.60
N LEU A 109 8.30 0.59 -16.65
CA LEU A 109 6.96 0.83 -17.22
C LEU A 109 6.33 -0.45 -17.77
N ALA A 110 7.11 -1.28 -18.46
CA ALA A 110 6.62 -2.56 -19.01
C ALA A 110 6.28 -3.56 -17.89
N ASP A 111 7.00 -3.52 -16.77
CA ASP A 111 6.72 -4.37 -15.60
C ASP A 111 5.43 -3.90 -14.89
N VAL A 112 5.18 -2.59 -14.82
CA VAL A 112 3.90 -2.03 -14.32
C VAL A 112 2.74 -2.40 -15.25
N GLU A 113 2.92 -2.29 -16.56
CA GLU A 113 1.93 -2.68 -17.56
C GLU A 113 1.60 -4.18 -17.48
N ALA A 114 2.60 -5.04 -17.22
CA ALA A 114 2.37 -6.48 -17.02
C ALA A 114 1.52 -6.76 -15.78
N LEU A 115 1.74 -6.03 -14.69
CA LEU A 115 0.92 -6.12 -13.48
C LEU A 115 -0.51 -5.61 -13.74
N ALA A 116 -0.66 -4.48 -14.44
CA ALA A 116 -1.97 -3.94 -14.83
C ALA A 116 -2.75 -4.91 -15.74
N ALA A 117 -2.08 -5.53 -16.72
CA ALA A 117 -2.69 -6.54 -17.59
C ALA A 117 -3.18 -7.75 -16.79
N ALA A 118 -2.36 -8.26 -15.85
CA ALA A 118 -2.77 -9.34 -14.95
C ALA A 118 -3.98 -8.94 -14.09
N ALA A 119 -4.02 -7.71 -13.59
CA ALA A 119 -5.15 -7.19 -12.82
C ALA A 119 -6.43 -7.16 -13.67
N LEU A 120 -6.36 -6.72 -14.93
CA LEU A 120 -7.53 -6.75 -15.84
C LEU A 120 -8.04 -8.18 -16.09
N GLU A 121 -7.17 -9.18 -16.02
CA GLU A 121 -7.53 -10.61 -16.03
C GLU A 121 -7.97 -11.15 -14.65
N ARG A 122 -8.17 -10.28 -13.66
CA ARG A 122 -8.53 -10.58 -12.27
C ARG A 122 -7.50 -11.43 -11.52
N ARG A 123 -6.22 -11.33 -11.91
CA ARG A 123 -5.08 -11.98 -11.24
C ARG A 123 -4.21 -10.94 -10.57
N PHE A 124 -3.65 -11.27 -9.40
CA PHE A 124 -2.64 -10.43 -8.77
C PHE A 124 -1.26 -11.02 -9.00
N LEU A 125 -0.41 -10.35 -9.80
CA LEU A 125 0.92 -10.85 -10.17
C LEU A 125 1.95 -10.48 -9.10
N VAL A 126 2.03 -11.30 -8.04
CA VAL A 126 2.93 -11.04 -6.90
C VAL A 126 4.38 -10.93 -7.33
N GLY A 127 4.84 -11.75 -8.29
CA GLY A 127 6.22 -11.74 -8.78
C GLY A 127 6.64 -10.42 -9.45
N ALA A 128 5.72 -9.53 -9.82
CA ALA A 128 6.03 -8.18 -10.32
C ALA A 128 6.47 -7.23 -9.20
N ILE A 129 5.94 -7.41 -7.99
CA ILE A 129 6.19 -6.52 -6.85
C ILE A 129 7.67 -6.46 -6.44
N PRO A 130 8.38 -7.60 -6.21
CA PRO A 130 9.81 -7.54 -5.91
C PRO A 130 10.63 -6.96 -7.07
N THR A 131 10.22 -7.18 -8.33
CA THR A 131 10.87 -6.61 -9.51
C THR A 131 10.73 -5.09 -9.56
N LEU A 132 9.52 -4.57 -9.30
CA LEU A 132 9.25 -3.13 -9.26
C LEU A 132 9.95 -2.43 -8.10
N LEU A 133 9.96 -3.03 -6.90
CA LEU A 133 10.68 -2.49 -5.74
C LEU A 133 12.19 -2.45 -5.97
N ALA A 134 12.76 -3.52 -6.56
CA ALA A 134 14.19 -3.56 -6.87
C ALA A 134 14.60 -2.43 -7.83
N ALA A 135 13.75 -2.07 -8.79
CA ALA A 135 13.97 -0.96 -9.70
C ALA A 135 13.92 0.43 -9.02
N LEU A 136 13.41 0.50 -7.78
CA LEU A 136 13.38 1.71 -6.94
C LEU A 136 14.39 1.63 -5.78
N ASP A 137 15.34 0.69 -5.81
CA ASP A 137 16.30 0.44 -4.73
C ASP A 137 15.60 0.16 -3.39
N ARG A 138 14.54 -0.66 -3.42
CA ARG A 138 13.76 -1.08 -2.24
C ARG A 138 13.64 -2.59 -2.14
N GLY A 139 13.44 -3.07 -0.92
CA GLY A 139 13.21 -4.48 -0.62
C GLY A 139 11.90 -4.75 0.11
N PHE A 140 11.70 -6.01 0.49
CA PHE A 140 10.51 -6.43 1.24
C PHE A 140 10.37 -5.71 2.59
N GLU A 141 11.48 -5.41 3.28
CA GLU A 141 11.42 -4.70 4.56
C GLU A 141 10.88 -3.26 4.40
N ASP A 142 11.22 -2.60 3.30
CA ASP A 142 10.67 -1.29 2.98
C ASP A 142 9.18 -1.37 2.66
N LEU A 143 8.78 -2.37 1.86
CA LEU A 143 7.36 -2.65 1.59
C LEU A 143 6.59 -2.90 2.88
N TYR A 144 7.11 -3.75 3.77
CA TYR A 144 6.46 -4.09 5.03
C TYR A 144 6.28 -2.86 5.93
N ARG A 145 7.33 -2.06 6.11
CA ARG A 145 7.28 -0.82 6.89
C ARG A 145 6.27 0.19 6.31
N ALA A 146 6.34 0.44 5.01
CA ALA A 146 5.44 1.34 4.32
C ALA A 146 3.98 0.83 4.34
N TYR A 147 3.77 -0.48 4.20
CA TYR A 147 2.47 -1.13 4.31
C TYR A 147 1.85 -0.91 5.69
N VAL A 148 2.59 -1.20 6.77
CA VAL A 148 2.08 -0.99 8.12
C VAL A 148 1.70 0.48 8.34
N GLY A 149 2.54 1.41 7.89
CA GLY A 149 2.25 2.84 7.96
C GLY A 149 1.00 3.24 7.18
N LYS A 150 0.86 2.77 5.93
CA LYS A 150 -0.25 3.10 5.04
C LYS A 150 -1.56 2.44 5.50
N ASN A 151 -1.50 1.24 6.05
CA ASN A 151 -2.64 0.58 6.71
C ASN A 151 -3.14 1.41 7.89
N VAL A 152 -2.23 1.90 8.75
CA VAL A 152 -2.58 2.78 9.87
C VAL A 152 -3.17 4.12 9.38
N LEU A 153 -2.60 4.72 8.32
CA LEU A 153 -3.18 5.92 7.69
C LEU A 153 -4.59 5.65 7.13
N ASN A 154 -4.81 4.49 6.51
CA ASN A 154 -6.12 4.13 5.99
C ASN A 154 -7.15 3.94 7.12
N VAL A 155 -6.76 3.34 8.25
CA VAL A 155 -7.58 3.29 9.46
C VAL A 155 -7.89 4.70 9.96
N PHE A 156 -6.88 5.56 10.06
CA PHE A 156 -7.03 6.95 10.46
C PHE A 156 -8.02 7.70 9.56
N ARG A 157 -7.91 7.57 8.24
CA ARG A 157 -8.86 8.14 7.27
C ARG A 157 -10.31 7.74 7.61
N GLN A 158 -10.57 6.46 7.86
CA GLN A 158 -11.92 6.00 8.20
C GLN A 158 -12.42 6.60 9.52
N ASP A 159 -11.56 6.75 10.53
CA ASP A 159 -11.92 7.29 11.85
C ASP A 159 -12.25 8.79 11.83
N TYR A 160 -11.72 9.50 10.84
CA TYR A 160 -11.93 10.93 10.65
C TYR A 160 -12.87 11.25 9.47
N GLY A 161 -13.66 10.26 9.04
CA GLY A 161 -14.75 10.48 8.09
C GLY A 161 -14.36 10.45 6.61
N TYR A 162 -13.54 9.49 6.20
CA TYR A 162 -13.27 9.32 4.77
C TYR A 162 -14.48 8.79 4.00
N LYS A 163 -15.29 7.94 4.65
CA LYS A 163 -16.46 7.30 4.02
C LYS A 163 -17.66 8.24 3.89
N ASP A 164 -17.84 9.16 4.84
CA ASP A 164 -18.88 10.20 4.81
C ASP A 164 -18.40 11.51 4.15
N GLY A 165 -17.11 11.58 3.80
CA GLY A 165 -16.52 12.67 3.02
C GLY A 165 -16.10 13.89 3.85
N THR A 166 -16.03 13.78 5.18
CA THR A 166 -15.60 14.88 6.05
C THR A 166 -14.08 14.93 6.27
N TYR A 167 -13.36 13.85 5.94
CA TYR A 167 -11.91 13.79 6.08
C TYR A 167 -11.19 14.71 5.07
N VAL A 168 -10.21 15.47 5.56
CA VAL A 168 -9.36 16.31 4.72
C VAL A 168 -8.07 15.55 4.37
N LYS A 169 -7.91 15.12 3.11
CA LYS A 169 -6.70 14.42 2.63
C LYS A 169 -5.50 15.35 2.48
N THR A 170 -5.73 16.65 2.23
CA THR A 170 -4.66 17.63 2.05
C THR A 170 -4.38 18.39 3.35
N TRP A 171 -3.23 18.11 3.93
CA TRP A 171 -2.73 18.58 5.20
C TRP A 171 -1.72 19.72 4.97
N ALA A 172 -2.09 20.96 5.29
CA ALA A 172 -1.24 22.14 5.07
C ALA A 172 -0.69 22.25 3.62
N GLY A 173 -1.54 21.97 2.62
CA GLY A 173 -1.20 22.05 1.19
C GLY A 173 -0.46 20.84 0.60
N ARG A 174 -0.24 19.79 1.40
CA ARG A 174 0.42 18.53 0.99
C ARG A 174 -0.49 17.35 1.27
N GLU A 175 -0.39 16.26 0.51
CA GLU A 175 -1.20 15.08 0.78
C GLU A 175 -0.77 14.38 2.09
N ASP A 176 -1.72 13.79 2.80
CA ASP A 176 -1.47 13.00 4.02
C ASP A 176 -0.43 11.86 3.84
N ASN A 177 -0.34 11.28 2.64
CA ASN A 177 0.71 10.34 2.25
C ASN A 177 2.12 10.94 2.37
N GLU A 178 2.30 12.22 2.02
CA GLU A 178 3.59 12.89 2.15
C GLU A 178 3.99 13.07 3.62
N HIS A 179 3.00 13.38 4.47
CA HIS A 179 3.21 13.45 5.92
C HIS A 179 3.51 12.08 6.52
N LEU A 180 2.88 11.02 6.00
CA LEU A 180 3.17 9.65 6.40
C LEU A 180 4.64 9.30 6.13
N VAL A 181 5.20 9.64 4.96
CA VAL A 181 6.62 9.38 4.64
C VAL A 181 7.54 9.96 5.72
N GLU A 182 7.29 11.21 6.13
CA GLU A 182 8.08 11.88 7.18
C GLU A 182 7.93 11.22 8.55
N ILE A 183 6.70 10.82 8.91
CA ILE A 183 6.42 10.12 10.18
C ILE A 183 7.14 8.77 10.21
N LEU A 184 7.08 7.99 9.13
CA LEU A 184 7.74 6.69 9.06
C LEU A 184 9.27 6.81 9.09
N ALA A 185 9.83 7.86 8.51
CA ALA A 185 11.27 8.13 8.56
C ALA A 185 11.77 8.49 9.98
N ALA A 186 10.89 9.05 10.83
CA ALA A 186 11.23 9.47 12.19
C ALA A 186 11.00 8.37 13.25
N LEU A 187 10.27 7.31 12.91
CA LEU A 187 9.90 6.25 13.86
C LEU A 187 10.70 4.97 13.62
N ASP A 188 11.11 4.32 14.71
CA ASP A 188 11.69 2.98 14.67
C ASP A 188 10.60 1.93 14.43
N SER A 189 10.68 1.22 13.29
CA SER A 189 9.72 0.19 12.90
C SER A 189 9.77 -1.07 13.76
N GLU A 190 10.87 -1.29 14.49
CA GLU A 190 11.03 -2.43 15.40
C GLU A 190 10.61 -2.09 16.83
N ALA A 191 10.27 -0.83 17.11
CA ALA A 191 9.82 -0.41 18.44
C ALA A 191 8.48 -1.06 18.82
N PRO A 192 8.31 -1.49 20.08
CA PRO A 192 7.02 -1.95 20.57
C PRO A 192 5.94 -0.88 20.38
N GLY A 193 4.79 -1.33 19.88
CA GLY A 193 3.65 -0.46 19.59
C GLY A 193 3.86 0.47 18.38
N TYR A 194 4.61 0.03 17.37
CA TYR A 194 4.88 0.84 16.18
C TYR A 194 3.59 1.36 15.52
N ARG A 195 2.54 0.53 15.40
CA ARG A 195 1.25 0.92 14.83
C ARG A 195 0.62 2.08 15.62
N GLU A 196 0.58 1.95 16.94
CA GLU A 196 0.02 2.96 17.85
C GLU A 196 0.81 4.26 17.80
N ARG A 197 2.14 4.18 17.66
CA ARG A 197 3.02 5.35 17.49
C ARG A 197 2.77 6.07 16.18
N VAL A 198 2.64 5.34 15.07
CA VAL A 198 2.28 5.94 13.76
C VAL A 198 0.91 6.62 13.86
N TYR A 199 -0.09 5.96 14.44
CA TYR A 199 -1.42 6.54 14.60
C TYR A 199 -1.40 7.82 15.45
N ALA A 200 -0.68 7.79 16.57
CA ALA A 200 -0.53 8.96 17.45
C ALA A 200 0.16 10.14 16.73
N ALA A 201 1.19 9.86 15.93
CA ALA A 201 1.89 10.87 15.14
C ALA A 201 0.99 11.49 14.06
N LEU A 202 0.17 10.67 13.37
CA LEU A 202 -0.84 11.14 12.42
C LEU A 202 -1.87 12.04 13.11
N ALA A 203 -2.41 11.60 14.26
CA ALA A 203 -3.39 12.37 15.03
C ALA A 203 -2.83 13.71 15.51
N GLN A 204 -1.60 13.73 16.04
CA GLN A 204 -0.93 14.96 16.48
C GLN A 204 -0.79 15.94 15.31
N ARG A 205 -0.36 15.46 14.15
CA ARG A 205 -0.15 16.30 12.98
C ARG A 205 -1.48 16.84 12.41
N TYR A 206 -2.51 16.01 12.33
CA TYR A 206 -3.84 16.42 11.88
C TYR A 206 -4.48 17.46 12.81
N GLN A 207 -4.30 17.33 14.13
CA GLN A 207 -4.76 18.31 15.11
C GLN A 207 -4.11 19.68 14.94
N GLN A 208 -2.80 19.73 14.69
CA GLN A 208 -2.09 21.01 14.46
C GLN A 208 -2.66 21.77 13.25
N ILE A 209 -3.05 21.05 12.20
CA ILE A 209 -3.58 21.63 10.97
C ILE A 209 -5.03 22.10 11.14
N THR A 210 -5.86 21.29 11.79
CA THR A 210 -7.27 21.65 12.04
C THR A 210 -7.40 22.85 12.98
N GLN A 211 -6.48 23.03 13.93
CA GLN A 211 -6.42 24.21 14.79
C GLN A 211 -5.96 25.48 14.06
N GLN A 212 -5.02 25.36 13.12
CA GLN A 212 -4.54 26.50 12.31
C GLN A 212 -5.57 26.99 11.27
N THR A 213 -6.52 26.14 10.87
CA THR A 213 -7.57 26.49 9.90
C THR A 213 -8.77 27.19 10.57
N GLN A 214 -8.83 27.20 11.91
CA GLN A 214 -9.88 27.84 12.70
C GLN A 214 -9.50 29.23 13.26
N GLN A 215 -8.30 29.73 12.93
CA GLN A 215 -7.83 31.09 13.22
C GLN A 215 -7.76 31.92 11.94
#